data_AF-A0A9R0B298-F1
#
_entry.id   AF-A0A9R0B298-F1
#
_cell.length_a   1.000
_cell.length_b   1.000
_cell.length_c   1.000
_cell.angle_alpha   90.00
_cell.angle_beta   90.00
_cell.angle_gamma   90.00
#
_symmetry.space_group_name_H-M   'P 1'
#
loop_
_entity.id
_entity.type
_entity.pdbx_description
1 polymer ?
#
loop_
_entity_poly.entity_id
_entity_poly.type
_entity_poly.pdbx_seq_one_letter_code
_entity_poly.pdbx_strand_id
1 'polypeptide(L)'
;MARPGSGVLVSLGGGYSSQSMARVVVWEWLNEHGRWKPYSAAVCHHIENVLKGDARGTVILGQVDPQLTPYVIDLQSMHQFRQDTGESQRHVYSCRALQLPIVADPEWSKRTDTVSTFVINNDSQNVLLEGLQVQEEEVCVVCVWCLMRAVEMMETDGDSDEDRRVPALPVKNLTGSGPFHPALAGMTGILMCAAGLPVCLTRAPKPILHPPPVSKSDLKPVPGINSIRRKTKKKHLRKGKKPEDVVRRYTEKIKTAPDEDCTICMEPLATASGYEGVLSYKGIKPELVGKLGKCGHMYHLLCLVAMYSNGNKDGSLQCPTCKAIYGEKTGTQPPGKMEYHVIPHSLPGYSDTKTIRIVYDIPAGIQTTEHPNPGKKYSARGFPRHCYLPDNEKGRKVLKLLIMAWDRHLIFTIGTSSTTGEMDTVVWNEIHHKTEFGSNLTGHGYPDPNYLDNVVRELAAQGVGEDNLKD
;
A
#
# COMPACT_ATOMS: atom_id res chain seq x y z
N MET A 1 -40.94 50.10 30.77
CA MET A 1 -40.25 50.23 32.07
C MET A 1 -40.45 48.94 32.86
N ALA A 2 -39.47 48.57 33.69
CA ALA A 2 -39.40 47.42 34.61
C ALA A 2 -38.87 46.07 34.06
N ARG A 3 -37.63 45.78 34.46
CA ARG A 3 -37.07 44.48 34.91
C ARG A 3 -37.03 44.49 36.47
N PRO A 4 -36.61 43.45 37.24
CA PRO A 4 -36.28 42.03 36.95
C PRO A 4 -36.88 41.00 37.96
N GLY A 5 -36.60 39.70 37.77
CA GLY A 5 -36.69 38.68 38.84
C GLY A 5 -36.57 37.22 38.37
N SER A 6 -35.45 36.57 38.72
CA SER A 6 -35.05 35.15 38.53
C SER A 6 -36.08 34.12 39.06
N GLY A 7 -36.17 32.84 38.69
CA GLY A 7 -35.41 31.87 37.88
C GLY A 7 -35.90 30.46 38.29
N VAL A 8 -35.85 29.45 37.42
CA VAL A 8 -35.76 27.99 37.72
C VAL A 8 -35.53 27.22 36.41
N LEU A 9 -34.53 26.33 36.44
CA LEU A 9 -34.16 25.34 35.41
C LEU A 9 -35.19 24.19 35.30
N VAL A 10 -35.49 23.75 34.07
CA VAL A 10 -35.58 22.31 33.74
C VAL A 10 -35.06 22.07 32.32
N SER A 11 -34.19 21.07 32.19
CA SER A 11 -33.60 20.56 30.95
C SER A 11 -34.64 20.03 29.96
N LEU A 12 -34.39 20.24 28.67
CA LEU A 12 -34.83 19.35 27.60
C LEU A 12 -33.68 19.19 26.60
N GLY A 13 -33.19 17.96 26.49
CA GLY A 13 -32.12 17.58 25.58
C GLY A 13 -32.55 17.65 24.12
N GLY A 14 -31.63 18.12 23.28
CA GLY A 14 -31.63 17.96 21.83
C GLY A 14 -30.18 17.76 21.40
N GLY A 15 -29.79 16.51 21.18
CA GLY A 15 -28.44 16.17 20.73
C GLY A 15 -28.18 16.64 19.30
N TYR A 16 -26.99 17.20 19.09
CA TYR A 16 -26.36 17.28 17.77
C TYR A 16 -24.94 16.69 17.84
N SER A 17 -24.56 16.08 16.73
CA SER A 17 -23.53 15.07 16.53
C SER A 17 -22.09 15.51 16.82
N SER A 18 -21.37 14.59 17.45
CA SER A 18 -19.91 14.46 17.46
C SER A 18 -19.29 14.55 16.05
N GLN A 19 -18.14 15.22 15.95
CA GLN A 19 -17.22 15.37 14.80
C GLN A 19 -17.49 16.52 13.80
N SER A 20 -16.98 17.72 14.09
CA SER A 20 -16.52 18.64 13.03
C SER A 20 -15.02 18.43 12.81
N MET A 21 -14.65 17.80 11.69
CA MET A 21 -13.26 17.76 11.27
C MET A 21 -12.95 18.94 10.35
N ALA A 22 -11.92 19.73 10.68
CA ALA A 22 -11.45 20.77 9.78
C ALA A 22 -10.63 20.13 8.65
N ARG A 23 -11.01 20.43 7.41
CA ARG A 23 -10.32 19.97 6.20
C ARG A 23 -9.52 21.15 5.66
N VAL A 24 -8.20 21.02 5.63
CA VAL A 24 -7.32 22.00 4.99
C VAL A 24 -7.10 21.55 3.55
N VAL A 25 -7.53 22.37 2.59
CA VAL A 25 -7.35 22.12 1.16
C VAL A 25 -6.47 23.22 0.59
N VAL A 26 -5.39 22.81 -0.08
CA VAL A 26 -4.47 23.73 -0.79
C VAL A 26 -4.67 23.51 -2.28
N TRP A 27 -4.87 24.61 -3.01
CA TRP A 27 -4.95 24.60 -4.47
C TRP A 27 -3.62 25.07 -5.05
N GLU A 28 -3.18 24.39 -6.10
CA GLU A 28 -1.90 24.69 -6.77
C GLU A 28 -2.08 24.80 -8.28
N TRP A 29 -1.23 25.60 -8.92
CA TRP A 29 -1.19 25.77 -10.37
C TRP A 29 0.20 25.49 -10.93
N LEU A 30 0.26 24.95 -12.15
CA LEU A 30 1.51 24.62 -12.82
C LEU A 30 2.03 25.83 -13.57
N ASN A 31 3.23 26.30 -13.22
CA ASN A 31 3.86 27.41 -13.92
C ASN A 31 4.52 26.99 -15.23
N GLU A 32 4.95 27.97 -16.03
CA GLU A 32 5.60 27.76 -17.34
C GLU A 32 6.93 26.98 -17.26
N HIS A 33 7.52 26.91 -16.07
CA HIS A 33 8.76 26.17 -15.80
C HIS A 33 8.49 24.74 -15.31
N GLY A 34 7.23 24.27 -15.37
CA GLY A 34 6.83 22.94 -14.93
C GLY A 34 6.86 22.74 -13.40
N ARG A 35 6.80 23.83 -12.61
CA ARG A 35 6.75 23.78 -11.14
C ARG A 35 5.36 24.14 -10.63
N TRP A 36 4.87 23.37 -9.69
CA TRP A 36 3.62 23.66 -8.98
C TRP A 36 3.81 24.80 -7.99
N LYS A 37 2.88 25.75 -8.00
CA LYS A 37 2.87 26.93 -7.13
C LYS A 37 1.55 26.98 -6.37
N PRO A 38 1.56 27.14 -5.04
CA PRO A 38 0.33 27.25 -4.27
C PRO A 38 -0.35 28.59 -4.49
N TYR A 39 -1.68 28.59 -4.49
CA TYR A 39 -2.46 29.81 -4.33
C TYR A 39 -2.45 30.28 -2.88
N SER A 40 -2.72 31.57 -2.66
CA SER A 40 -2.91 32.11 -1.31
C SER A 40 -4.11 31.46 -0.61
N ALA A 41 -4.15 31.52 0.73
CA ALA A 41 -5.24 30.93 1.50
C ALA A 41 -6.62 31.51 1.15
N ALA A 42 -6.69 32.81 0.88
CA ALA A 42 -7.91 33.49 0.47
C ALA A 42 -8.42 32.97 -0.89
N VAL A 43 -7.51 32.77 -1.85
CA VAL A 43 -7.84 32.23 -3.18
C VAL A 43 -8.27 30.77 -3.08
N CYS A 44 -7.58 29.95 -2.28
CA CYS A 44 -7.97 28.55 -2.05
C CYS A 44 -9.39 28.44 -1.45
N HIS A 45 -9.71 29.30 -0.47
CA HIS A 45 -11.03 29.32 0.15
C HIS A 45 -12.13 29.70 -0.84
N HIS A 46 -11.85 30.66 -1.72
CA HIS A 46 -12.78 31.07 -2.76
C HIS A 46 -13.04 29.97 -3.79
N ILE A 47 -11.98 29.28 -4.25
CA ILE A 47 -12.12 28.13 -5.17
C ILE A 47 -12.98 27.04 -4.53
N GLU A 48 -12.74 26.70 -3.26
CA GLU A 48 -13.55 25.70 -2.52
C GLU A 48 -15.01 26.12 -2.35
N ASN A 49 -15.27 27.41 -2.10
CA ASN A 49 -16.64 27.91 -1.96
C ASN A 49 -17.41 27.81 -3.29
N VAL A 50 -16.75 28.14 -4.41
CA VAL A 50 -17.35 27.97 -5.74
C VAL A 50 -17.55 26.49 -6.05
N LEU A 51 -16.55 25.63 -5.79
CA LEU A 51 -16.66 24.18 -6.03
C LEU A 51 -17.79 23.51 -5.23
N LYS A 52 -18.06 23.98 -4.01
CA LYS A 52 -19.19 23.49 -3.18
C LYS A 52 -20.55 23.90 -3.74
N GLY A 53 -20.65 25.07 -4.37
CA GLY A 53 -21.89 25.58 -4.95
C GLY A 53 -22.15 25.07 -6.38
N ASP A 54 -21.12 25.06 -7.21
CA ASP A 54 -21.17 24.63 -8.61
C ASP A 54 -19.86 23.92 -9.01
N ALA A 55 -19.91 22.60 -9.01
CA ALA A 55 -18.76 21.74 -9.33
C ALA A 55 -18.32 21.79 -10.80
N ARG A 56 -19.09 22.47 -11.68
CA ARG A 56 -18.74 22.70 -13.10
C ARG A 56 -18.60 24.19 -13.42
N GLY A 57 -18.52 25.01 -12.38
CA GLY A 57 -18.44 26.46 -12.48
C GLY A 57 -17.07 26.96 -12.91
N THR A 58 -17.00 28.26 -13.11
CA THR A 58 -15.79 28.99 -13.46
C THR A 58 -15.40 29.92 -12.31
N VAL A 59 -14.15 29.92 -11.87
CA VAL A 59 -13.65 30.73 -10.74
C VAL A 59 -12.87 31.92 -11.25
N ILE A 60 -13.29 33.14 -10.88
CA ILE A 60 -12.60 34.38 -11.26
C ILE A 60 -11.67 34.81 -10.12
N LEU A 61 -10.37 34.61 -10.30
CA LEU A 61 -9.39 34.78 -9.21
C LEU A 61 -9.21 36.25 -8.80
N GLY A 62 -9.42 37.17 -9.73
CA GLY A 62 -9.42 38.62 -9.51
C GLY A 62 -10.37 39.13 -8.43
N GLN A 63 -11.40 38.36 -8.09
CA GLN A 63 -12.36 38.74 -7.03
C GLN A 63 -11.72 38.75 -5.64
N VAL A 64 -10.62 38.03 -5.47
CA VAL A 64 -9.96 37.83 -4.16
C VAL A 64 -8.52 38.32 -4.18
N ASP A 65 -7.83 38.21 -5.30
CA ASP A 65 -6.48 38.72 -5.46
C ASP A 65 -6.39 39.58 -6.74
N PRO A 66 -6.23 40.91 -6.61
CA PRO A 66 -6.11 41.81 -7.76
C PRO A 66 -4.96 41.47 -8.71
N GLN A 67 -3.89 40.80 -8.23
CA GLN A 67 -2.79 40.36 -9.09
C GLN A 67 -3.20 39.20 -10.01
N LEU A 68 -4.28 38.49 -9.67
CA LEU A 68 -4.83 37.38 -10.43
C LEU A 68 -6.05 37.80 -11.28
N THR A 69 -6.33 39.10 -11.41
CA THR A 69 -7.43 39.64 -12.22
C THR A 69 -7.59 39.03 -13.62
N PRO A 70 -6.52 38.81 -14.41
CA PRO A 70 -6.70 38.27 -15.75
C PRO A 70 -6.91 36.75 -15.77
N TYR A 71 -6.86 36.04 -14.63
CA TYR A 71 -6.88 34.59 -14.57
C TYR A 71 -8.22 34.03 -14.07
N VAL A 72 -8.61 32.95 -14.74
CA VAL A 72 -9.84 32.21 -14.47
C VAL A 72 -9.56 30.72 -14.42
N ILE A 73 -10.24 29.99 -13.53
CA ILE A 73 -10.15 28.53 -13.46
C ILE A 73 -11.47 27.93 -13.96
N ASP A 74 -11.39 27.03 -14.94
CA ASP A 74 -12.49 26.14 -15.30
C ASP A 74 -12.41 24.88 -14.41
N LEU A 75 -13.40 24.71 -13.52
CA LEU A 75 -13.45 23.58 -12.59
C LEU A 75 -13.80 22.26 -13.29
N GLN A 76 -14.38 22.29 -14.48
CA GLN A 76 -14.69 21.08 -15.24
C GLN A 76 -13.43 20.48 -15.87
N SER A 77 -12.59 21.32 -16.47
CA SER A 77 -11.35 20.87 -17.11
C SER A 77 -10.14 20.91 -16.18
N MET A 78 -10.25 21.56 -15.01
CA MET A 78 -9.16 21.78 -14.06
C MET A 78 -7.98 22.58 -14.66
N HIS A 79 -8.30 23.55 -15.52
CA HIS A 79 -7.33 24.44 -16.14
C HIS A 79 -7.57 25.89 -15.73
N GLN A 80 -6.47 26.59 -15.45
CA GLN A 80 -6.42 28.04 -15.38
C GLN A 80 -6.13 28.59 -16.78
N PHE A 81 -6.88 29.61 -17.19
CA PHE A 81 -6.64 30.37 -18.41
C PHE A 81 -6.72 31.87 -18.18
N ARG A 82 -6.08 32.62 -19.10
CA ARG A 82 -6.06 34.08 -19.06
C ARG A 82 -7.16 34.65 -19.95
N GLN A 83 -8.04 35.48 -19.40
CA GLN A 83 -9.25 35.98 -20.09
C GLN A 83 -8.97 36.86 -21.31
N ASP A 84 -7.82 37.55 -21.33
CA ASP A 84 -7.49 38.54 -22.37
C ASP A 84 -6.84 37.93 -23.63
N THR A 85 -6.27 36.74 -23.50
CA THR A 85 -5.41 36.12 -24.53
C THR A 85 -5.87 34.71 -24.91
N GLY A 86 -6.65 34.01 -24.07
CA GLY A 86 -7.18 32.67 -24.37
C GLY A 86 -6.16 31.53 -24.51
N GLU A 87 -4.85 31.83 -24.54
CA GLU A 87 -3.82 30.87 -24.98
C GLU A 87 -3.05 30.18 -23.84
N SER A 88 -3.02 30.75 -22.62
CA SER A 88 -2.27 30.16 -21.50
C SER A 88 -3.12 29.14 -20.73
N GLN A 89 -3.06 27.85 -21.08
CA GLN A 89 -3.63 26.78 -20.25
C GLN A 89 -2.60 26.29 -19.22
N ARG A 90 -2.85 26.56 -17.94
CA ARG A 90 -2.06 26.06 -16.80
C ARG A 90 -2.88 25.01 -16.04
N HIS A 91 -2.28 23.88 -15.72
CA HIS A 91 -2.97 22.83 -14.96
C HIS A 91 -3.18 23.29 -13.52
N VAL A 92 -4.31 22.90 -12.92
CA VAL A 92 -4.66 23.21 -11.53
C VAL A 92 -5.09 21.92 -10.82
N TYR A 93 -4.72 21.76 -9.56
CA TYR A 93 -5.22 20.63 -8.74
C TYR A 93 -5.33 21.00 -7.26
N SER A 94 -6.09 20.19 -6.52
CA SER A 94 -6.24 20.32 -5.06
C SER A 94 -5.47 19.22 -4.34
N CYS A 95 -4.68 19.61 -3.34
CA CYS A 95 -4.04 18.72 -2.38
C CYS A 95 -4.82 18.75 -1.07
N ARG A 96 -5.42 17.61 -0.70
CA ARG A 96 -6.19 17.46 0.54
C ARG A 96 -5.29 16.86 1.60
N ALA A 97 -4.91 17.65 2.60
CA ALA A 97 -4.17 17.16 3.76
C ALA A 97 -5.14 16.55 4.80
N LEU A 98 -4.60 15.62 5.61
CA LEU A 98 -5.30 14.78 6.58
C LEU A 98 -6.38 15.49 7.43
N GLN A 99 -7.44 14.75 7.70
CA GLN A 99 -8.61 15.19 8.44
C GLN A 99 -8.34 15.11 9.96
N LEU A 100 -8.39 16.24 10.66
CA LEU A 100 -8.20 16.31 12.12
C LEU A 100 -9.48 16.85 12.80
N PRO A 101 -9.89 16.28 13.96
CA PRO A 101 -11.08 16.72 14.68
C PRO A 101 -10.84 18.06 15.39
N ILE A 102 -11.77 19.02 15.25
CA ILE A 102 -11.80 20.26 16.03
C ILE A 102 -13.10 20.27 16.85
N VAL A 103 -12.99 20.56 18.15
CA VAL A 103 -14.12 20.84 19.05
C VAL A 103 -14.33 22.36 19.05
N ALA A 104 -15.55 22.83 18.73
CA ALA A 104 -15.85 24.25 18.55
C ALA A 104 -16.33 24.92 19.86
N ASP A 105 -15.79 26.10 20.17
CA ASP A 105 -16.24 27.01 21.23
C ASP A 105 -17.16 28.12 20.62
N PRO A 106 -18.35 28.44 21.17
CA PRO A 106 -19.39 29.20 20.46
C PRO A 106 -19.28 30.74 20.46
N GLU A 107 -18.27 31.40 21.04
CA GLU A 107 -18.28 32.88 21.18
C GLU A 107 -17.54 33.70 20.10
N TRP A 108 -17.22 33.11 18.95
CA TRP A 108 -16.42 33.79 17.91
C TRP A 108 -17.18 34.86 17.10
N SER A 109 -18.48 35.07 17.30
CA SER A 109 -19.33 35.85 16.38
C SER A 109 -19.41 37.38 16.63
N LYS A 110 -18.52 38.00 17.42
CA LYS A 110 -18.77 39.37 17.93
C LYS A 110 -17.66 40.43 17.79
N ARG A 111 -16.63 40.27 16.95
CA ARG A 111 -15.70 41.40 16.70
C ARG A 111 -15.44 41.62 15.22
N THR A 112 -16.16 42.60 14.70
CA THR A 112 -15.84 43.37 13.50
C THR A 112 -14.81 44.45 13.85
N ASP A 113 -14.14 44.95 12.81
CA ASP A 113 -13.51 46.27 12.69
C ASP A 113 -11.98 46.41 12.91
N THR A 114 -11.32 46.56 11.77
CA THR A 114 -10.26 47.52 11.39
C THR A 114 -9.34 48.09 12.47
N VAL A 115 -8.05 47.74 12.30
CA VAL A 115 -6.82 48.54 12.53
C VAL A 115 -6.88 49.50 13.72
N SER A 116 -6.43 49.03 14.88
CA SER A 116 -5.91 49.89 15.94
C SER A 116 -4.92 49.11 16.80
N THR A 117 -3.75 49.70 16.97
CA THR A 117 -2.70 49.41 17.95
C THR A 117 -3.22 48.76 19.23
N PHE A 118 -2.72 47.58 19.59
CA PHE A 118 -2.92 47.01 20.93
C PHE A 118 -1.74 47.38 21.82
N VAL A 119 -2.00 48.23 22.81
CA VAL A 119 -1.17 48.38 24.01
C VAL A 119 -1.82 47.53 25.09
N ILE A 120 -1.09 46.57 25.65
CA ILE A 120 -1.50 45.88 26.88
C ILE A 120 -0.41 46.13 27.92
N ASN A 121 -0.78 46.91 28.93
CA ASN A 121 -0.02 47.08 30.16
C ASN A 121 -0.21 45.83 31.04
N ASN A 122 0.89 45.18 31.39
CA ASN A 122 1.08 44.60 32.71
C ASN A 122 2.58 44.73 33.04
N ASP A 123 2.90 45.19 34.24
CA ASP A 123 4.22 45.69 34.61
C ASP A 123 5.37 44.69 34.32
N SER A 124 6.43 45.25 33.74
CA SER A 124 7.76 44.66 33.57
C SER A 124 7.95 43.63 32.44
N GLN A 125 7.83 44.06 31.19
CA GLN A 125 8.95 44.14 30.22
C GLN A 125 8.41 44.48 28.82
N ASN A 126 8.86 45.63 28.28
CA ASN A 126 8.54 46.08 26.93
C ASN A 126 9.42 45.36 25.90
N VAL A 127 8.83 44.84 24.82
CA VAL A 127 9.60 44.41 23.62
C VAL A 127 9.02 45.10 22.39
N LEU A 128 9.85 45.98 21.80
CA LEU A 128 9.66 46.59 20.48
C LEU A 128 10.31 45.70 19.42
N LEU A 129 9.60 45.40 18.33
CA LEU A 129 10.17 44.75 17.15
C LEU A 129 10.31 45.78 16.03
N GLU A 130 11.52 46.30 15.84
CA GLU A 130 11.93 46.95 14.60
C GLU A 130 12.72 45.96 13.73
N GLY A 131 12.42 45.98 12.42
CA GLY A 131 13.37 45.67 11.36
C GLY A 131 13.83 44.21 11.22
N LEU A 132 13.13 43.43 10.39
CA LEU A 132 13.77 42.38 9.60
C LEU A 132 13.25 42.43 8.15
N GLN A 133 14.06 43.03 7.28
CA GLN A 133 14.06 42.72 5.85
C GLN A 133 14.87 41.45 5.63
N VAL A 134 14.26 40.43 5.03
CA VAL A 134 14.96 39.28 4.46
C VAL A 134 14.58 39.18 2.99
N GLN A 135 15.57 39.38 2.13
CA GLN A 135 15.54 39.08 0.69
C GLN A 135 15.92 37.61 0.45
N GLU A 136 15.42 37.06 -0.66
CA GLU A 136 15.69 35.75 -1.27
C GLU A 136 14.85 34.53 -0.82
N GLU A 137 13.70 34.44 -1.51
CA GLU A 137 13.12 33.28 -2.23
C GLU A 137 12.84 31.93 -1.53
N GLU A 138 11.54 31.79 -1.20
CA GLU A 138 10.68 30.60 -1.30
C GLU A 138 10.98 29.36 -0.44
N VAL A 139 10.74 29.52 0.88
CA VAL A 139 10.21 28.44 1.73
C VAL A 139 8.69 28.62 1.82
N CYS A 140 7.93 27.56 1.61
CA CYS A 140 6.47 27.55 1.57
C CYS A 140 5.87 28.10 2.89
N VAL A 141 5.51 29.39 2.89
CA VAL A 141 5.05 30.19 4.04
C VAL A 141 3.77 29.63 4.68
N VAL A 142 3.04 28.76 3.96
CA VAL A 142 1.80 28.14 4.43
C VAL A 142 2.03 27.12 5.55
N CYS A 143 3.15 26.38 5.53
CA CYS A 143 3.40 25.35 6.55
C CYS A 143 3.85 25.94 7.89
N VAL A 144 4.58 27.06 7.89
CA VAL A 144 5.07 27.70 9.12
C VAL A 144 3.96 28.51 9.80
N TRP A 145 3.12 29.22 9.02
CA TRP A 145 2.02 30.01 9.58
C TRP A 145 0.91 29.14 10.20
N CYS A 146 0.57 28.00 9.59
CA CYS A 146 -0.37 27.04 10.18
C CYS A 146 0.21 26.32 11.42
N LEU A 147 1.53 26.08 11.47
CA LEU A 147 2.19 25.48 12.63
C LEU A 147 2.26 26.46 13.81
N MET A 148 2.59 27.73 13.55
CA MET A 148 2.67 28.78 14.58
C MET A 148 1.30 29.10 15.18
N ARG A 149 0.23 29.13 14.37
CA ARG A 149 -1.16 29.29 14.87
C ARG A 149 -1.70 28.09 15.64
N ALA A 150 -1.18 26.88 15.38
CA ALA A 150 -1.54 25.68 16.12
C ALA A 150 -0.84 25.58 17.49
N VAL A 151 0.33 26.21 17.65
CA VAL A 151 1.06 26.29 18.92
C VAL A 151 0.49 27.38 19.84
N GLU A 152 -0.02 28.49 19.29
CA GLU A 152 -0.66 29.58 20.04
C GLU A 152 -2.04 29.22 20.68
N MET A 153 -2.60 28.04 20.37
CA MET A 153 -3.88 27.57 20.92
C MET A 153 -3.72 26.53 22.05
N MET A 154 -2.50 26.20 22.49
CA MET A 154 -2.22 25.15 23.49
C MET A 154 -1.54 25.65 24.79
N GLU A 155 -1.86 26.85 25.27
CA GLU A 155 -1.60 27.26 26.69
C GLU A 155 -2.81 28.09 27.14
N THR A 156 -3.76 27.55 27.92
CA THR A 156 -3.87 27.54 29.41
C THR A 156 -4.87 26.43 29.82
N ASP A 157 -4.90 25.75 30.96
CA ASP A 157 -4.34 25.86 32.31
C ASP A 157 -4.37 24.47 33.00
N GLY A 158 -3.48 24.21 33.96
CA GLY A 158 -3.86 23.59 35.27
C GLY A 158 -3.53 22.13 35.63
N ASP A 159 -2.31 21.91 36.12
CA ASP A 159 -1.90 21.19 37.36
C ASP A 159 -2.33 19.72 37.65
N SER A 160 -1.38 18.77 37.58
CA SER A 160 -0.88 18.00 38.76
C SER A 160 0.19 16.96 38.36
N ASP A 161 1.11 16.75 39.29
CA ASP A 161 2.42 16.07 39.26
C ASP A 161 2.40 14.56 38.90
N GLU A 162 3.13 14.13 37.85
CA GLU A 162 4.10 13.01 37.79
C GLU A 162 4.49 12.61 36.33
N ASP A 163 5.79 12.39 36.12
CA ASP A 163 6.48 11.76 34.97
C ASP A 163 6.70 12.57 33.66
N ARG A 164 7.79 13.37 33.65
CA ARG A 164 8.33 14.08 32.47
C ARG A 164 8.83 13.08 31.39
N ARG A 165 8.05 12.88 30.31
CA ARG A 165 8.57 12.32 29.03
C ARG A 165 8.61 13.37 27.91
N VAL A 166 9.81 13.56 27.37
CA VAL A 166 10.11 14.45 26.23
C VAL A 166 9.42 13.95 24.94
N PRO A 167 8.64 14.78 24.22
CA PRO A 167 8.06 14.41 22.93
C PRO A 167 9.14 14.21 21.86
N ALA A 168 9.10 13.08 21.16
CA ALA A 168 10.04 12.74 20.09
C ALA A 168 9.40 12.91 18.72
N LEU A 169 10.00 13.73 17.84
CA LEU A 169 9.52 13.97 16.47
C LEU A 169 10.19 12.99 15.48
N PRO A 170 9.44 12.09 14.80
CA PRO A 170 10.03 11.16 13.84
C PRO A 170 10.19 11.77 12.43
N VAL A 171 11.41 11.74 11.89
CA VAL A 171 11.72 12.17 10.50
C VAL A 171 11.54 10.99 9.54
N LYS A 172 10.39 10.87 8.85
CA LYS A 172 10.12 9.75 7.91
C LYS A 172 10.76 9.95 6.53
N ASN A 173 11.32 8.86 5.97
CA ASN A 173 11.75 8.59 4.60
C ASN A 173 12.71 9.59 3.93
N LEU A 174 14.02 9.33 4.07
CA LEU A 174 15.08 9.96 3.28
C LEU A 174 15.86 8.89 2.51
N THR A 175 15.44 8.59 1.28
CA THR A 175 16.24 7.84 0.30
C THR A 175 16.80 8.73 -0.82
N GLY A 176 16.69 10.06 -0.69
CA GLY A 176 17.32 11.03 -1.58
C GLY A 176 18.54 11.69 -0.92
N SER A 177 19.67 11.75 -1.63
CA SER A 177 20.90 12.45 -1.22
C SER A 177 20.77 13.97 -1.44
N GLY A 178 19.89 14.63 -0.67
CA GLY A 178 19.70 16.09 -0.73
C GLY A 178 19.75 16.74 0.67
N PRO A 179 20.40 17.91 0.83
CA PRO A 179 20.59 18.58 2.13
C PRO A 179 19.32 19.24 2.72
N PHE A 180 18.21 19.29 1.97
CA PHE A 180 17.02 20.08 2.32
C PHE A 180 16.19 19.52 3.49
N HIS A 181 16.12 18.21 3.67
CA HIS A 181 15.24 17.60 4.68
C HIS A 181 15.82 17.48 6.10
N PRO A 182 17.14 17.24 6.30
CA PRO A 182 17.77 17.39 7.61
C PRO A 182 17.63 18.82 8.16
N ALA A 183 17.68 19.82 7.27
CA ALA A 183 17.48 21.22 7.63
C ALA A 183 16.06 21.48 8.16
N LEU A 184 15.02 20.91 7.53
CA LEU A 184 13.63 21.07 7.98
C LEU A 184 13.38 20.44 9.37
N ALA A 185 13.89 19.23 9.63
CA ALA A 185 13.81 18.60 10.94
C ALA A 185 14.62 19.36 12.01
N GLY A 186 15.78 19.91 11.63
CA GLY A 186 16.58 20.79 12.47
C GLY A 186 15.84 22.10 12.82
N MET A 187 15.16 22.73 11.85
CA MET A 187 14.38 23.94 12.05
C MET A 187 13.18 23.70 12.98
N THR A 188 12.46 22.58 12.85
CA THR A 188 11.37 22.22 13.78
C THR A 188 11.88 21.97 15.20
N GLY A 189 13.06 21.34 15.35
CA GLY A 189 13.68 21.13 16.65
C GLY A 189 14.15 22.44 17.32
N ILE A 190 14.70 23.37 16.54
CA ILE A 190 15.15 24.69 17.03
C ILE A 190 13.95 25.55 17.46
N LEU A 191 12.86 25.55 16.70
CA LEU A 191 11.64 26.31 17.02
C LEU A 191 10.93 25.79 18.28
N MET A 192 10.92 24.47 18.50
CA MET A 192 10.31 23.86 19.68
C MET A 192 11.20 23.99 20.94
N CYS A 193 12.54 24.01 20.80
CA CYS A 193 13.46 24.36 21.90
C CYS A 193 13.35 25.84 22.31
N ALA A 194 13.09 26.74 21.35
CA ALA A 194 12.91 28.17 21.62
C ALA A 194 11.65 28.48 22.45
N ALA A 195 10.67 27.57 22.47
CA ALA A 195 9.45 27.65 23.28
C ALA A 195 9.58 26.98 24.67
N GLY A 196 10.80 26.61 25.11
CA GLY A 196 11.02 26.00 26.43
C GLY A 196 10.59 24.54 26.55
N LEU A 197 10.07 23.93 25.48
CA LEU A 197 9.73 22.51 25.45
C LEU A 197 11.01 21.69 25.25
N PRO A 198 11.23 20.62 26.03
CA PRO A 198 12.31 19.69 25.73
C PRO A 198 11.95 18.96 24.43
N VAL A 199 12.87 18.94 23.46
CA VAL A 199 12.67 18.29 22.16
C VAL A 199 13.80 17.32 21.92
N CYS A 200 13.47 16.05 21.73
CA CYS A 200 14.43 15.04 21.29
C CYS A 200 14.17 14.72 19.82
N LEU A 201 15.05 15.17 18.93
CA LEU A 201 15.05 14.75 17.53
C LEU A 201 15.53 13.30 17.46
N THR A 202 14.60 12.35 17.58
CA THR A 202 14.93 10.94 17.40
C THR A 202 14.88 10.60 15.92
N ARG A 203 15.95 9.98 15.42
CA ARG A 203 15.97 9.39 14.08
C ARG A 203 14.77 8.43 13.94
N ALA A 204 14.00 8.52 12.85
CA ALA A 204 12.95 7.53 12.61
C ALA A 204 13.56 6.12 12.71
N PRO A 205 12.90 5.20 13.43
CA PRO A 205 13.41 3.85 13.61
C PRO A 205 13.65 3.24 12.24
N LYS A 206 14.87 2.75 12.01
CA LYS A 206 15.21 2.07 10.76
C LYS A 206 14.61 0.66 10.79
N PRO A 207 14.10 0.16 9.66
CA PRO A 207 13.74 -1.26 9.55
C PRO A 207 14.96 -2.12 9.90
N ILE A 208 14.78 -3.04 10.83
CA ILE A 208 15.78 -4.03 11.20
C ILE A 208 15.60 -5.23 10.25
N LEU A 209 16.14 -5.10 9.04
CA LEU A 209 15.98 -6.10 7.97
C LEU A 209 16.74 -7.40 8.25
N HIS A 210 17.85 -7.32 8.97
CA HIS A 210 18.76 -8.44 9.20
C HIS A 210 18.93 -8.72 10.69
N PRO A 211 19.09 -9.99 11.07
CA PRO A 211 19.47 -10.34 12.43
C PRO A 211 20.87 -9.79 12.75
N PRO A 212 21.25 -9.75 14.04
CA PRO A 212 22.64 -9.55 14.43
C PRO A 212 23.59 -10.53 13.71
N PRO A 213 24.87 -10.19 13.54
CA PRO A 213 25.84 -11.07 12.89
C PRO A 213 25.87 -12.45 13.54
N VAL A 214 25.78 -13.51 12.71
CA VAL A 214 25.79 -14.91 13.16
C VAL A 214 27.02 -15.60 12.60
N SER A 215 27.81 -16.25 13.45
CA SER A 215 28.97 -17.02 13.00
C SER A 215 28.52 -18.31 12.30
N LYS A 216 29.38 -18.87 11.43
CA LYS A 216 29.05 -20.14 10.73
C LYS A 216 28.88 -21.31 11.70
N SER A 217 29.58 -21.31 12.83
CA SER A 217 29.49 -22.35 13.87
C SER A 217 28.16 -22.34 14.63
N ASP A 218 27.49 -21.18 14.67
CA ASP A 218 26.21 -21.01 15.36
C ASP A 218 25.02 -21.44 14.50
N LEU A 219 25.22 -21.64 13.19
CA LEU A 219 24.18 -22.12 12.29
C LEU A 219 23.90 -23.58 12.61
N LYS A 220 22.66 -23.88 12.99
CA LYS A 220 22.20 -25.24 13.27
C LYS A 220 21.26 -25.73 12.17
N PRO A 221 21.25 -27.04 11.86
CA PRO A 221 20.22 -27.60 10.98
C PRO A 221 18.83 -27.41 11.60
N VAL A 222 17.80 -27.35 10.77
CA VAL A 222 16.42 -27.24 11.26
C VAL A 222 15.95 -28.61 11.75
N PRO A 223 15.44 -28.73 13.00
CA PRO A 223 14.97 -30.00 13.54
C PRO A 223 13.90 -30.65 12.65
N GLY A 224 14.03 -31.96 12.42
CA GLY A 224 13.04 -32.73 11.63
C GLY A 224 13.07 -32.49 10.12
N ILE A 225 14.13 -31.87 9.59
CA ILE A 225 14.35 -31.67 8.15
C ILE A 225 15.78 -32.08 7.80
N ASN A 226 15.92 -33.18 7.06
CA ASN A 226 17.22 -33.81 6.81
C ASN A 226 18.12 -33.04 5.81
N SER A 227 17.53 -32.25 4.91
CA SER A 227 18.29 -31.43 3.96
C SER A 227 18.47 -30.00 4.49
N ILE A 228 19.56 -29.33 4.12
CA ILE A 228 19.84 -27.91 4.49
C ILE A 228 19.60 -26.98 3.28
N ARG A 229 19.47 -27.57 2.08
CA ARG A 229 19.38 -26.86 0.81
C ARG A 229 18.57 -27.62 -0.22
N ARG A 230 17.85 -26.89 -1.06
CA ARG A 230 17.25 -27.36 -2.31
C ARG A 230 17.85 -26.59 -3.49
N LYS A 231 18.04 -27.27 -4.61
CA LYS A 231 18.45 -26.65 -5.88
C LYS A 231 17.43 -27.01 -6.93
N THR A 232 16.85 -26.02 -7.60
CA THR A 232 16.04 -26.25 -8.79
C THR A 232 16.98 -26.24 -9.99
N LYS A 233 17.06 -27.37 -10.69
CA LYS A 233 17.72 -27.42 -12.01
C LYS A 233 16.76 -26.88 -13.06
N LYS A 234 17.29 -26.50 -14.22
CA LYS A 234 16.47 -26.17 -15.39
C LYS A 234 15.51 -27.34 -15.63
N LYS A 235 14.21 -27.09 -15.51
CA LYS A 235 13.16 -28.08 -15.77
C LYS A 235 13.40 -28.60 -17.19
N HIS A 236 13.69 -29.89 -17.33
CA HIS A 236 13.58 -30.50 -18.66
C HIS A 236 12.14 -30.30 -19.09
N LEU A 237 11.95 -29.69 -20.26
CA LEU A 237 10.65 -29.41 -20.83
C LEU A 237 9.89 -30.74 -20.96
N ARG A 238 9.15 -31.13 -19.92
CA ARG A 238 8.28 -32.30 -19.99
C ARG A 238 7.28 -31.96 -21.07
N LYS A 239 7.20 -32.79 -22.11
CA LYS A 239 6.26 -32.61 -23.22
C LYS A 239 4.88 -32.40 -22.61
N GLY A 240 4.35 -31.18 -22.75
CA GLY A 240 3.07 -30.81 -22.15
C GLY A 240 2.00 -31.78 -22.61
N LYS A 241 1.13 -32.20 -21.68
CA LYS A 241 -0.07 -32.97 -22.04
C LYS A 241 -0.95 -32.06 -22.90
N LYS A 242 -1.67 -32.62 -23.88
CA LYS A 242 -2.57 -31.79 -24.69
C LYS A 242 -3.62 -31.15 -23.77
N PRO A 243 -3.97 -29.87 -23.95
CA PRO A 243 -4.98 -29.18 -23.15
C PRO A 243 -6.27 -29.98 -22.96
N GLU A 244 -6.75 -30.57 -24.05
CA GLU A 244 -7.95 -31.41 -24.08
C GLU A 244 -7.83 -32.63 -23.15
N ASP A 245 -6.68 -33.30 -23.13
CA ASP A 245 -6.45 -34.50 -22.30
C ASP A 245 -6.45 -34.16 -20.81
N VAL A 246 -5.95 -32.97 -20.45
CA VAL A 246 -5.93 -32.50 -19.07
C VAL A 246 -7.34 -32.16 -18.60
N VAL A 247 -8.09 -31.40 -19.41
CA VAL A 247 -9.47 -31.05 -19.08
C VAL A 247 -10.34 -32.31 -18.99
N ARG A 248 -10.25 -33.22 -19.96
CA ARG A 248 -11.02 -34.49 -19.94
C ARG A 248 -10.66 -35.39 -18.76
N ARG A 249 -9.44 -35.33 -18.23
CA ARG A 249 -9.05 -36.12 -17.04
C ARG A 249 -9.84 -35.72 -15.79
N TYR A 250 -10.17 -34.44 -15.65
CA TYR A 250 -10.77 -33.89 -14.42
C TYR A 250 -12.25 -33.55 -14.57
N THR A 251 -12.83 -33.83 -15.73
CA THR A 251 -14.24 -33.53 -16.04
C THR A 251 -15.01 -34.80 -16.37
N GLU A 252 -16.25 -34.84 -15.89
CA GLU A 252 -17.26 -35.82 -16.27
C GLU A 252 -18.19 -35.18 -17.30
N LYS A 253 -18.41 -35.84 -18.43
CA LYS A 253 -19.33 -35.33 -19.47
C LYS A 253 -20.77 -35.40 -18.98
N ILE A 254 -21.49 -34.29 -19.11
CA ILE A 254 -22.91 -34.21 -18.76
C ILE A 254 -23.73 -34.36 -20.04
N LYS A 255 -24.78 -35.21 -20.00
CA LYS A 255 -25.66 -35.48 -21.14
C LYS A 255 -26.72 -34.39 -21.34
N THR A 256 -27.27 -33.88 -20.25
CA THR A 256 -28.29 -32.83 -20.24
C THR A 256 -27.75 -31.68 -19.43
N ALA A 257 -27.41 -30.57 -20.10
CA ALA A 257 -26.91 -29.38 -19.44
C ALA A 257 -27.99 -28.78 -18.53
N PRO A 258 -27.63 -28.30 -17.32
CA PRO A 258 -28.56 -27.56 -16.48
C PRO A 258 -28.88 -26.19 -17.09
N ASP A 259 -29.98 -25.60 -16.65
CA ASP A 259 -30.37 -24.21 -16.96
C ASP A 259 -29.59 -23.24 -16.06
N GLU A 260 -28.27 -23.23 -16.25
CA GLU A 260 -27.31 -22.37 -15.54
C GLU A 260 -26.30 -21.81 -16.55
N ASP A 261 -25.72 -20.66 -16.26
CA ASP A 261 -24.71 -20.03 -17.13
C ASP A 261 -23.31 -20.58 -16.89
N CYS A 262 -22.54 -20.72 -17.95
CA CYS A 262 -21.11 -20.96 -17.86
C CYS A 262 -20.40 -19.69 -17.40
N THR A 263 -19.87 -19.67 -16.17
CA THR A 263 -19.19 -18.48 -15.61
C THR A 263 -17.85 -18.12 -16.27
N ILE A 264 -17.47 -18.78 -17.37
CA ILE A 264 -16.25 -18.46 -18.14
C ILE A 264 -16.61 -17.61 -19.36
N CYS A 265 -17.59 -18.05 -20.16
CA CYS A 265 -18.03 -17.31 -21.35
C CYS A 265 -19.32 -16.51 -21.14
N MET A 266 -19.99 -16.69 -19.99
CA MET A 266 -21.28 -16.07 -19.64
C MET A 266 -22.44 -16.46 -20.58
N GLU A 267 -22.34 -17.62 -21.23
CA GLU A 267 -23.42 -18.19 -22.05
C GLU A 267 -24.10 -19.34 -21.30
N PRO A 268 -25.41 -19.59 -21.53
CA PRO A 268 -26.10 -20.74 -20.96
C PRO A 268 -25.37 -22.06 -21.25
N LEU A 269 -25.29 -22.95 -20.27
CA LEU A 269 -24.67 -24.28 -20.47
C LEU A 269 -25.41 -25.12 -21.50
N ALA A 270 -26.69 -24.82 -21.74
CA ALA A 270 -27.51 -25.46 -22.77
C ALA A 270 -27.18 -25.00 -24.20
N THR A 271 -26.48 -23.88 -24.38
CA THR A 271 -26.09 -23.33 -25.69
C THR A 271 -24.62 -23.62 -25.99
N ALA A 272 -24.17 -23.23 -27.19
CA ALA A 272 -22.76 -23.33 -27.57
C ALA A 272 -21.88 -22.39 -26.75
N SER A 273 -20.64 -22.83 -26.49
CA SER A 273 -19.62 -21.99 -25.85
C SER A 273 -19.34 -20.71 -26.66
N GLY A 274 -19.27 -19.56 -25.97
CA GLY A 274 -18.85 -18.28 -26.58
C GLY A 274 -17.39 -18.24 -27.10
N TYR A 275 -16.61 -19.32 -26.90
CA TYR A 275 -15.28 -19.49 -27.49
C TYR A 275 -15.30 -20.25 -28.83
N GLU A 276 -16.48 -20.49 -29.39
CA GLU A 276 -16.63 -21.04 -30.73
C GLU A 276 -15.85 -20.20 -31.77
N GLY A 277 -15.12 -20.86 -32.67
CA GLY A 277 -14.33 -20.21 -33.73
C GLY A 277 -13.02 -19.57 -33.29
N VAL A 278 -12.81 -19.25 -32.01
CA VAL A 278 -11.57 -18.62 -31.51
C VAL A 278 -10.43 -19.62 -31.44
N LEU A 279 -10.72 -20.87 -31.06
CA LEU A 279 -9.72 -21.94 -30.92
C LEU A 279 -10.26 -23.21 -31.57
N SER A 280 -9.72 -23.59 -32.74
CA SER A 280 -10.07 -24.85 -33.41
C SER A 280 -9.37 -26.05 -32.75
N TYR A 281 -9.71 -26.32 -31.49
CA TYR A 281 -9.33 -27.58 -30.85
C TYR A 281 -10.05 -28.73 -31.55
N LYS A 282 -9.33 -29.43 -32.43
CA LYS A 282 -9.85 -30.57 -33.18
C LYS A 282 -10.28 -31.68 -32.21
N GLY A 283 -11.55 -31.69 -31.80
CA GLY A 283 -12.13 -32.82 -31.05
C GLY A 283 -13.11 -32.47 -29.92
N ILE A 284 -13.38 -31.19 -29.63
CA ILE A 284 -14.37 -30.78 -28.63
C ILE A 284 -15.46 -29.96 -29.32
N LYS A 285 -16.71 -30.47 -29.27
CA LYS A 285 -17.85 -29.70 -29.77
C LYS A 285 -18.19 -28.55 -28.82
N PRO A 286 -18.59 -27.36 -29.31
CA PRO A 286 -18.88 -26.18 -28.49
C PRO A 286 -19.97 -26.40 -27.43
N GLU A 287 -20.88 -27.33 -27.64
CA GLU A 287 -22.04 -27.60 -26.77
C GLU A 287 -21.71 -28.62 -25.65
N LEU A 288 -20.51 -29.21 -25.65
CA LEU A 288 -20.16 -30.19 -24.64
C LEU A 288 -19.92 -29.53 -23.28
N VAL A 289 -20.70 -29.93 -22.29
CA VAL A 289 -20.55 -29.52 -20.88
C VAL A 289 -19.81 -30.59 -20.08
N GLY A 290 -18.87 -30.13 -19.25
CA GLY A 290 -18.13 -30.95 -18.29
C GLY A 290 -18.36 -30.49 -16.86
N LYS A 291 -18.58 -31.46 -15.97
CA LYS A 291 -18.63 -31.28 -14.52
C LYS A 291 -17.28 -31.61 -13.90
N LEU A 292 -16.72 -30.71 -13.10
CA LEU A 292 -15.46 -30.98 -12.40
C LEU A 292 -15.68 -31.95 -11.24
N GLY A 293 -14.92 -33.06 -11.19
CA GLY A 293 -15.25 -34.20 -10.33
C GLY A 293 -15.25 -33.95 -8.80
N LYS A 294 -14.40 -33.05 -8.27
CA LYS A 294 -14.31 -32.81 -6.82
C LYS A 294 -15.33 -31.78 -6.33
N CYS A 295 -15.55 -30.71 -7.08
CA CYS A 295 -16.35 -29.56 -6.66
C CYS A 295 -17.71 -29.47 -7.36
N GLY A 296 -17.95 -30.26 -8.40
CA GLY A 296 -19.23 -30.32 -9.10
C GLY A 296 -19.59 -29.12 -9.99
N HIS A 297 -18.82 -28.02 -9.98
CA HIS A 297 -19.03 -26.90 -10.91
C HIS A 297 -18.94 -27.34 -12.37
N MET A 298 -19.80 -26.75 -13.20
CA MET A 298 -20.01 -27.14 -14.60
C MET A 298 -19.64 -26.00 -15.55
N TYR A 299 -19.04 -26.36 -16.69
CA TYR A 299 -18.60 -25.42 -17.72
C TYR A 299 -18.66 -26.09 -19.09
N HIS A 300 -18.73 -25.32 -20.17
CA HIS A 300 -18.38 -25.88 -21.48
C HIS A 300 -16.94 -26.39 -21.45
N LEU A 301 -16.71 -27.59 -22.01
CA LEU A 301 -15.37 -28.18 -22.10
C LEU A 301 -14.43 -27.29 -22.92
N LEU A 302 -14.95 -26.60 -23.94
CA LEU A 302 -14.18 -25.66 -24.76
C LEU A 302 -13.67 -24.47 -23.92
N CYS A 303 -14.53 -23.91 -23.05
CA CYS A 303 -14.15 -22.84 -22.12
C CYS A 303 -13.02 -23.27 -21.18
N LEU A 304 -13.10 -24.47 -20.60
CA LEU A 304 -12.04 -25.00 -19.73
C LEU A 304 -10.72 -25.23 -20.47
N VAL A 305 -10.79 -25.66 -21.73
CA VAL A 305 -9.58 -25.85 -22.57
C VAL A 305 -8.96 -24.52 -22.94
N ALA A 306 -9.76 -23.51 -23.30
CA ALA A 306 -9.29 -22.16 -23.55
C ALA A 306 -8.60 -21.57 -22.30
N MET A 307 -9.26 -21.67 -21.14
CA MET A 307 -8.72 -21.23 -19.84
C MET A 307 -7.39 -21.92 -19.52
N TYR A 308 -7.31 -23.25 -19.65
CA TYR A 308 -6.08 -24.00 -19.39
C TYR A 308 -4.96 -23.62 -20.36
N SER A 309 -5.29 -23.39 -21.63
CA SER A 309 -4.30 -23.10 -22.68
C SER A 309 -3.64 -21.72 -22.52
N ASN A 310 -4.38 -20.77 -21.95
CA ASN A 310 -3.87 -19.44 -21.60
C ASN A 310 -3.06 -19.43 -20.29
N GLY A 311 -3.09 -20.52 -19.52
CA GLY A 311 -2.31 -20.68 -18.29
C GLY A 311 -0.94 -21.33 -18.50
N ASN A 312 -0.34 -21.77 -17.38
CA ASN A 312 1.01 -22.35 -17.33
C ASN A 312 1.11 -23.75 -17.95
N LYS A 313 -0.02 -24.41 -18.26
CA LYS A 313 -0.09 -25.75 -18.87
C LYS A 313 0.75 -26.80 -18.13
N ASP A 314 0.78 -26.72 -16.81
CA ASP A 314 1.52 -27.63 -15.93
C ASP A 314 0.87 -29.02 -15.78
N GLY A 315 -0.40 -29.15 -16.18
CA GLY A 315 -1.18 -30.38 -16.07
C GLY A 315 -2.11 -30.41 -14.85
N SER A 316 -2.12 -29.31 -14.08
CA SER A 316 -3.16 -29.02 -13.11
C SER A 316 -4.30 -28.22 -13.75
N LEU A 317 -5.49 -28.28 -13.16
CA LEU A 317 -6.63 -27.46 -13.55
C LEU A 317 -7.21 -26.82 -12.29
N GLN A 318 -7.41 -25.50 -12.32
CA GLN A 318 -8.05 -24.78 -11.23
C GLN A 318 -9.48 -24.43 -11.60
N CYS A 319 -10.44 -24.76 -10.74
CA CYS A 319 -11.83 -24.36 -10.91
C CYS A 319 -11.94 -22.82 -10.84
N PRO A 320 -12.48 -22.13 -11.85
CA PRO A 320 -12.59 -20.67 -11.82
C PRO A 320 -13.57 -20.17 -10.75
N THR A 321 -14.58 -20.96 -10.37
CA THR A 321 -15.58 -20.58 -9.36
C THR A 321 -15.05 -20.74 -7.93
N CYS A 322 -14.67 -21.95 -7.52
CA CYS A 322 -14.27 -22.22 -6.12
C CYS A 322 -12.76 -22.34 -5.88
N LYS A 323 -11.94 -22.16 -6.92
CA LYS A 323 -10.47 -22.25 -6.87
C LYS A 323 -9.90 -23.63 -6.50
N ALA A 324 -10.74 -24.67 -6.39
CA ALA A 324 -10.30 -26.05 -6.18
C ALA A 324 -9.28 -26.49 -7.25
N ILE A 325 -8.21 -27.13 -6.81
CA ILE A 325 -7.10 -27.58 -7.67
C ILE A 325 -7.22 -29.08 -7.97
N TYR A 326 -7.11 -29.40 -9.25
CA TYR A 326 -7.10 -30.75 -9.80
C TYR A 326 -5.71 -31.06 -10.35
N GLY A 327 -5.14 -32.19 -9.96
CA GLY A 327 -3.73 -32.50 -10.24
C GLY A 327 -2.77 -31.77 -9.30
N GLU A 328 -1.49 -31.75 -9.68
CA GLU A 328 -0.43 -31.07 -8.92
C GLU A 328 -0.09 -29.75 -9.60
N LYS A 329 -0.41 -28.63 -8.95
CA LYS A 329 -0.08 -27.29 -9.44
C LYS A 329 1.42 -27.04 -9.34
N THR A 330 2.01 -26.55 -10.42
CA THR A 330 3.40 -26.10 -10.47
C THR A 330 3.48 -24.72 -11.10
N GLY A 331 4.46 -23.93 -10.67
CA GLY A 331 4.66 -22.57 -11.19
C GLY A 331 5.81 -22.49 -12.18
N THR A 332 6.17 -21.25 -12.49
CA THR A 332 7.15 -20.85 -13.50
C THR A 332 8.39 -20.25 -12.85
N GLN A 333 8.68 -20.62 -11.60
CA GLN A 333 9.87 -20.19 -10.89
C GLN A 333 11.16 -20.54 -11.66
N PRO A 334 12.03 -19.55 -11.94
CA PRO A 334 13.31 -19.81 -12.58
C PRO A 334 14.25 -20.68 -11.73
N PRO A 335 15.30 -21.27 -12.34
CA PRO A 335 16.30 -22.06 -11.60
C PRO A 335 17.01 -21.23 -10.53
N GLY A 336 17.24 -21.83 -9.36
CA GLY A 336 17.88 -21.16 -8.25
C GLY A 336 18.17 -22.09 -7.08
N LYS A 337 18.44 -21.50 -5.92
CA LYS A 337 18.76 -22.20 -4.69
C LYS A 337 17.89 -21.69 -3.54
N MET A 338 17.48 -22.61 -2.68
CA MET A 338 16.85 -22.34 -1.39
C MET A 338 17.72 -22.99 -0.31
N GLU A 339 18.18 -22.22 0.65
CA GLU A 339 18.94 -22.68 1.83
C GLU A 339 18.20 -22.30 3.09
N TYR A 340 18.33 -23.11 4.14
CA TYR A 340 17.71 -22.79 5.42
C TYR A 340 18.48 -23.39 6.59
N HIS A 341 18.46 -22.68 7.72
CA HIS A 341 19.13 -23.08 8.96
C HIS A 341 18.58 -22.26 10.12
N VAL A 342 18.84 -22.70 11.34
CA VAL A 342 18.46 -21.99 12.57
C VAL A 342 19.57 -21.02 12.96
N ILE A 343 19.19 -19.80 13.34
CA ILE A 343 20.05 -18.76 13.90
C ILE A 343 19.68 -18.52 15.39
N PRO A 344 20.65 -18.17 16.25
CA PRO A 344 20.45 -18.08 17.70
C PRO A 344 19.82 -16.76 18.15
N HIS A 345 18.82 -16.27 17.43
CA HIS A 345 18.10 -15.03 17.75
C HIS A 345 16.59 -15.27 17.67
N SER A 346 15.86 -14.59 18.54
CA SER A 346 14.40 -14.65 18.60
C SER A 346 13.78 -13.56 17.73
N LEU A 347 12.64 -13.86 17.10
CA LEU A 347 11.84 -12.86 16.39
C LEU A 347 10.98 -12.07 17.38
N PRO A 348 10.65 -10.80 17.09
CA PRO A 348 9.64 -10.06 17.83
C PRO A 348 8.31 -10.83 17.90
N GLY A 349 7.77 -11.01 19.11
CA GLY A 349 6.57 -11.83 19.37
C GLY A 349 6.83 -13.32 19.61
N TYR A 350 8.08 -13.78 19.56
CA TYR A 350 8.48 -15.18 19.74
C TYR A 350 9.74 -15.30 20.63
N SER A 351 9.71 -14.73 21.84
CA SER A 351 10.86 -14.60 22.75
C SER A 351 11.58 -15.92 23.05
N ASP A 352 10.82 -17.01 23.17
CA ASP A 352 11.31 -18.29 23.71
C ASP A 352 11.83 -19.24 22.63
N THR A 353 11.94 -18.75 21.39
CA THR A 353 12.30 -19.57 20.23
C THR A 353 13.44 -18.94 19.45
N LYS A 354 14.27 -19.79 18.85
CA LYS A 354 15.23 -19.36 17.83
C LYS A 354 14.52 -19.03 16.53
N THR A 355 15.26 -18.62 15.51
CA THR A 355 14.70 -18.28 14.19
C THR A 355 15.21 -19.22 13.12
N ILE A 356 14.31 -19.71 12.28
CA ILE A 356 14.63 -20.34 11.01
C ILE A 356 14.86 -19.22 9.99
N ARG A 357 16.08 -19.12 9.46
CA ARG A 357 16.42 -18.23 8.35
C ARG A 357 16.36 -19.02 7.04
N ILE A 358 15.55 -18.55 6.10
CA ILE A 358 15.47 -19.06 4.73
C ILE A 358 16.20 -18.07 3.82
N VAL A 359 16.99 -18.59 2.89
CA VAL A 359 17.77 -17.80 1.92
C VAL A 359 17.46 -18.32 0.53
N TYR A 360 16.82 -17.47 -0.27
CA TYR A 360 16.61 -17.73 -1.69
C TYR A 360 17.67 -17.01 -2.51
N ASP A 361 18.20 -17.67 -3.53
CA ASP A 361 19.18 -17.13 -4.46
C ASP A 361 18.83 -17.56 -5.89
N ILE A 362 18.29 -16.62 -6.67
CA ILE A 362 17.89 -16.82 -8.06
C ILE A 362 18.71 -15.84 -8.93
N PRO A 363 19.56 -16.35 -9.84
CA PRO A 363 20.29 -15.49 -10.76
C PRO A 363 19.40 -15.00 -11.90
N ALA A 364 19.81 -13.88 -12.51
CA ALA A 364 19.28 -13.43 -13.80
C ALA A 364 19.49 -14.49 -14.89
N GLY A 365 18.67 -14.48 -15.93
CA GLY A 365 18.73 -15.52 -16.95
C GLY A 365 17.90 -15.22 -18.20
N ILE A 366 17.56 -16.28 -18.92
CA ILE A 366 16.78 -16.23 -20.16
C ILE A 366 15.43 -16.90 -19.92
N GLN A 367 14.37 -16.25 -20.38
CA GLN A 367 13.02 -16.72 -20.27
C GLN A 367 12.79 -17.98 -21.09
N THR A 368 12.09 -18.95 -20.49
CA THR A 368 11.74 -20.23 -21.14
C THR A 368 10.38 -20.09 -21.84
N THR A 369 9.93 -21.16 -22.51
CA THR A 369 8.61 -21.21 -23.14
C THR A 369 7.44 -21.14 -22.15
N GLU A 370 7.69 -21.31 -20.85
CA GLU A 370 6.68 -21.19 -19.80
C GLU A 370 6.55 -19.75 -19.26
N HIS A 371 7.43 -18.82 -19.70
CA HIS A 371 7.48 -17.44 -19.22
C HIS A 371 6.79 -16.47 -20.20
N PRO A 372 6.44 -15.23 -19.78
CA PRO A 372 5.71 -14.28 -20.61
C PRO A 372 6.37 -13.94 -21.95
N ASN A 373 7.70 -13.79 -21.98
CA ASN A 373 8.46 -13.41 -23.17
C ASN A 373 9.59 -14.42 -23.43
N PRO A 374 9.29 -15.62 -23.99
CA PRO A 374 10.30 -16.66 -24.23
C PRO A 374 11.51 -16.16 -25.03
N GLY A 375 12.72 -16.52 -24.60
CA GLY A 375 13.98 -16.09 -25.22
C GLY A 375 14.49 -14.71 -24.78
N LYS A 376 13.65 -13.87 -24.15
CA LYS A 376 14.08 -12.58 -23.60
C LYS A 376 14.86 -12.78 -22.30
N LYS A 377 15.78 -11.86 -21.97
CA LYS A 377 16.42 -11.83 -20.64
C LYS A 377 15.40 -11.48 -19.56
N TYR A 378 15.61 -12.00 -18.35
CA TYR A 378 14.93 -11.54 -17.15
C TYR A 378 15.96 -11.09 -16.09
N SER A 379 15.63 -10.06 -15.32
CA SER A 379 16.45 -9.59 -14.21
C SER A 379 16.05 -10.26 -12.89
N ALA A 380 16.95 -10.26 -11.89
CA ALA A 380 16.67 -10.80 -10.56
C ALA A 380 17.20 -9.83 -9.49
N ARG A 381 16.32 -9.01 -8.93
CA ARG A 381 16.69 -7.93 -7.98
C ARG A 381 16.62 -8.39 -6.52
N GLY A 382 17.57 -7.92 -5.72
CA GLY A 382 17.58 -8.09 -4.27
C GLY A 382 17.88 -9.53 -3.80
N PHE A 383 18.48 -10.36 -4.65
CA PHE A 383 18.96 -11.68 -4.25
C PHE A 383 20.42 -11.59 -3.73
N PRO A 384 20.80 -12.38 -2.71
CA PRO A 384 19.96 -13.36 -2.00
C PRO A 384 18.89 -12.69 -1.12
N ARG A 385 17.67 -13.24 -1.17
CA ARG A 385 16.54 -12.78 -0.35
C ARG A 385 16.49 -13.58 0.95
N HIS A 386 16.52 -12.88 2.07
CA HIS A 386 16.46 -13.46 3.40
C HIS A 386 15.03 -13.39 3.94
N CYS A 387 14.57 -14.49 4.53
CA CYS A 387 13.25 -14.60 5.14
C CYS A 387 13.32 -15.32 6.49
N TYR A 388 12.34 -15.07 7.35
CA TYR A 388 12.39 -15.53 8.74
C TYR A 388 11.09 -16.18 9.20
N LEU A 389 11.22 -17.33 9.89
CA LEU A 389 10.15 -18.02 10.61
C LEU A 389 10.61 -18.30 12.04
N PRO A 390 9.73 -18.31 13.05
CA PRO A 390 10.09 -18.79 14.39
C PRO A 390 10.40 -20.30 14.35
N ASP A 391 11.40 -20.75 15.10
CA ASP A 391 11.74 -22.18 15.25
C ASP A 391 10.85 -22.87 16.30
N ASN A 392 9.55 -22.87 16.03
CA ASN A 392 8.55 -23.65 16.77
C ASN A 392 7.91 -24.70 15.84
N GLU A 393 7.00 -25.50 16.37
CA GLU A 393 6.34 -26.56 15.62
C GLU A 393 5.64 -26.04 14.35
N LYS A 394 4.88 -24.95 14.48
CA LYS A 394 4.16 -24.32 13.37
C LYS A 394 5.10 -23.73 12.32
N GLY A 395 6.18 -23.07 12.74
CA GLY A 395 7.19 -22.53 11.84
C GLY A 395 7.95 -23.61 11.07
N ARG A 396 8.28 -24.74 11.72
CA ARG A 396 8.87 -25.91 11.06
C ARG A 396 7.91 -26.56 10.06
N LYS A 397 6.61 -26.64 10.39
CA LYS A 397 5.55 -27.08 9.47
C LYS A 397 5.46 -26.16 8.24
N VAL A 398 5.41 -24.84 8.45
CA VAL A 398 5.44 -23.85 7.35
C VAL A 398 6.69 -24.04 6.49
N LEU A 399 7.87 -24.23 7.08
CA LEU A 399 9.08 -24.49 6.31
C LEU A 399 8.97 -25.74 5.43
N LYS A 400 8.42 -26.86 5.94
CA LYS A 400 8.21 -28.08 5.13
C LYS A 400 7.31 -27.81 3.92
N LEU A 401 6.24 -27.05 4.11
CA LEU A 401 5.34 -26.64 3.02
C LEU A 401 6.03 -25.69 2.03
N LEU A 402 6.82 -24.72 2.50
CA LEU A 402 7.60 -23.82 1.63
C LEU A 402 8.65 -24.58 0.81
N ILE A 403 9.30 -25.60 1.37
CA ILE A 403 10.20 -26.49 0.63
C ILE A 403 9.45 -27.18 -0.50
N MET A 404 8.26 -27.73 -0.22
CA MET A 404 7.42 -28.34 -1.25
C MET A 404 6.99 -27.33 -2.32
N ALA A 405 6.56 -26.13 -1.91
CA ALA A 405 6.20 -25.06 -2.84
C ALA A 405 7.39 -24.63 -3.72
N TRP A 406 8.60 -24.58 -3.15
CA TRP A 406 9.83 -24.34 -3.90
C TRP A 406 10.11 -25.44 -4.93
N ASP A 407 9.97 -26.71 -4.56
CA ASP A 407 10.16 -27.83 -5.48
C ASP A 407 9.08 -27.87 -6.59
N ARG A 408 7.88 -27.36 -6.27
CA ARG A 408 6.79 -27.14 -7.22
C ARG A 408 6.90 -25.82 -7.98
N HIS A 409 7.99 -25.07 -7.83
CA HIS A 409 8.25 -23.83 -8.56
C HIS A 409 7.21 -22.71 -8.29
N LEU A 410 6.69 -22.62 -7.06
CA LEU A 410 5.57 -21.72 -6.69
C LEU A 410 5.97 -20.48 -5.89
N ILE A 411 7.21 -20.36 -5.40
CA ILE A 411 7.61 -19.22 -4.52
C ILE A 411 7.82 -17.93 -5.32
N PHE A 412 8.42 -18.05 -6.50
CA PHE A 412 8.67 -16.92 -7.39
C PHE A 412 8.12 -17.16 -8.79
N THR A 413 7.96 -16.08 -9.54
CA THR A 413 7.61 -16.10 -10.97
C THR A 413 8.37 -14.98 -11.69
N ILE A 414 8.29 -14.95 -13.02
CA ILE A 414 8.72 -13.79 -13.81
C ILE A 414 7.49 -12.95 -14.15
N GLY A 415 7.55 -11.68 -13.82
CA GLY A 415 6.46 -10.74 -14.08
C GLY A 415 6.90 -9.30 -13.92
N THR A 416 5.95 -8.45 -13.53
CA THR A 416 6.16 -7.03 -13.28
C THR A 416 6.27 -6.78 -11.78
N SER A 417 7.32 -6.08 -11.35
CA SER A 417 7.50 -5.69 -9.95
C SER A 417 6.44 -4.68 -9.53
N SER A 418 5.64 -5.00 -8.51
CA SER A 418 4.68 -4.05 -7.92
C SER A 418 5.34 -2.85 -7.26
N THR A 419 6.58 -2.99 -6.77
CA THR A 419 7.30 -1.92 -6.08
C THR A 419 8.00 -0.96 -7.05
N THR A 420 8.50 -1.45 -8.18
CA THR A 420 9.37 -0.66 -9.09
C THR A 420 8.78 -0.49 -10.49
N GLY A 421 7.76 -1.26 -10.86
CA GLY A 421 7.26 -1.33 -12.23
C GLY A 421 8.17 -2.07 -13.21
N GLU A 422 9.33 -2.59 -12.78
CA GLU A 422 10.25 -3.34 -13.66
C GLU A 422 9.57 -4.59 -14.21
N MET A 423 9.43 -4.67 -15.54
CA MET A 423 8.94 -5.85 -16.26
C MET A 423 10.04 -6.89 -16.44
N ASP A 424 9.65 -8.13 -16.76
CA ASP A 424 10.59 -9.23 -17.02
C ASP A 424 11.57 -9.45 -15.85
N THR A 425 11.09 -9.38 -14.61
CA THR A 425 11.92 -9.56 -13.41
C THR A 425 11.36 -10.63 -12.49
N VAL A 426 12.23 -11.21 -11.66
CA VAL A 426 11.85 -12.21 -10.65
C VAL A 426 11.10 -11.53 -9.50
N VAL A 427 9.83 -11.91 -9.33
CA VAL A 427 8.91 -11.40 -8.30
C VAL A 427 8.38 -12.53 -7.42
N TRP A 428 7.90 -12.18 -6.22
CA TRP A 428 7.18 -13.11 -5.34
C TRP A 428 5.89 -13.58 -6.02
N ASN A 429 5.43 -14.79 -5.70
CA ASN A 429 4.25 -15.39 -6.32
C ASN A 429 3.22 -15.83 -5.27
N GLU A 430 2.39 -14.89 -4.80
CA GLU A 430 1.21 -15.12 -3.97
C GLU A 430 1.43 -15.84 -2.62
N ILE A 431 2.67 -16.14 -2.23
CA ILE A 431 3.05 -16.72 -0.93
C ILE A 431 3.94 -15.72 -0.21
N HIS A 432 3.38 -15.05 0.79
CA HIS A 432 4.07 -13.98 1.51
C HIS A 432 5.17 -14.54 2.40
N HIS A 433 6.28 -13.78 2.44
CA HIS A 433 7.43 -14.07 3.29
C HIS A 433 7.73 -12.86 4.17
N LYS A 434 8.19 -13.12 5.39
CA LYS A 434 8.69 -12.08 6.28
C LYS A 434 10.17 -11.82 6.02
N THR A 435 10.48 -10.70 5.39
CA THR A 435 11.81 -10.28 4.93
C THR A 435 12.49 -9.27 5.88
N GLU A 436 11.76 -8.77 6.87
CA GLU A 436 12.26 -7.88 7.93
C GLU A 436 12.33 -8.66 9.25
N PHE A 437 13.51 -8.68 9.89
CA PHE A 437 13.79 -9.53 11.05
C PHE A 437 13.25 -8.95 12.37
N GLY A 438 13.67 -7.72 12.70
CA GLY A 438 13.52 -7.15 14.05
C GLY A 438 12.45 -6.07 14.18
N SER A 439 11.71 -5.79 13.11
CA SER A 439 10.62 -4.79 13.10
C SER A 439 9.59 -5.14 12.01
N ASN A 440 8.52 -4.35 11.89
CA ASN A 440 7.48 -4.53 10.87
C ASN A 440 7.12 -3.22 10.17
N LEU A 441 8.11 -2.36 9.92
CA LEU A 441 7.89 -1.03 9.35
C LEU A 441 7.50 -1.09 7.86
N THR A 442 7.91 -2.15 7.16
CA THR A 442 7.58 -2.37 5.75
C THR A 442 6.26 -3.13 5.56
N GLY A 443 5.65 -3.63 6.65
CA GLY A 443 4.53 -4.58 6.60
C GLY A 443 4.95 -6.04 6.36
N HIS A 444 6.24 -6.29 6.06
CA HIS A 444 6.79 -7.60 5.77
C HIS A 444 7.70 -8.14 6.89
N GLY A 445 7.45 -7.76 8.14
CA GLY A 445 8.24 -8.17 9.30
C GLY A 445 7.41 -8.63 10.51
N TYR A 446 8.02 -8.56 11.68
CA TYR A 446 7.48 -9.03 12.95
C TYR A 446 7.45 -7.90 14.00
N PRO A 447 6.54 -7.93 14.99
CA PRO A 447 5.59 -9.00 15.30
C PRO A 447 4.41 -9.03 14.32
N ASP A 448 3.94 -10.25 14.03
CA ASP A 448 2.72 -10.52 13.26
C ASP A 448 2.14 -11.86 13.75
N PRO A 449 1.12 -11.84 14.62
CA PRO A 449 0.55 -13.06 15.20
C PRO A 449 -0.19 -13.92 14.17
N ASN A 450 -0.68 -13.32 13.08
CA ASN A 450 -1.53 -14.00 12.09
C ASN A 450 -0.75 -14.57 10.92
N TYR A 451 0.51 -14.16 10.73
CA TYR A 451 1.32 -14.52 9.58
C TYR A 451 1.38 -16.03 9.31
N LEU A 452 1.64 -16.85 10.35
CA LEU A 452 1.79 -18.30 10.15
C LEU A 452 0.49 -18.96 9.68
N ASP A 453 -0.68 -18.46 10.09
CA ASP A 453 -1.97 -18.96 9.59
C ASP A 453 -2.27 -18.47 8.18
N ASN A 454 -1.94 -17.21 7.90
CA ASN A 454 -2.13 -16.61 6.59
C ASN A 454 -1.28 -17.35 5.54
N VAL A 455 0.00 -17.57 5.80
CA VAL A 455 0.89 -18.25 4.83
C VAL A 455 0.50 -19.72 4.61
N VAL A 456 -0.01 -20.42 5.63
CA VAL A 456 -0.56 -21.78 5.46
C VAL A 456 -1.78 -21.75 4.53
N ARG A 457 -2.66 -20.76 4.66
CA ARG A 457 -3.82 -20.58 3.78
C ARG A 457 -3.41 -20.25 2.35
N GLU A 458 -2.40 -19.40 2.18
CA GLU A 458 -1.82 -19.07 0.87
C GLU A 458 -1.21 -20.30 0.21
N LEU A 459 -0.43 -21.09 0.95
CA LEU A 459 0.13 -22.37 0.49
C LEU A 459 -0.97 -23.35 0.08
N ALA A 460 -2.01 -23.50 0.90
CA ALA A 460 -3.17 -24.33 0.58
C ALA A 460 -3.90 -23.84 -0.69
N ALA A 461 -4.04 -22.53 -0.88
CA ALA A 461 -4.61 -21.94 -2.10
C ALA A 461 -3.75 -22.18 -3.35
N GLN A 462 -2.45 -22.45 -3.19
CA GLN A 462 -1.56 -22.93 -4.25
C GLN A 462 -1.52 -24.47 -4.37
N GLY A 463 -2.35 -25.19 -3.62
CA GLY A 463 -2.42 -26.65 -3.64
C GLY A 463 -1.27 -27.32 -2.90
N VAL A 464 -0.68 -26.62 -1.91
CA VAL A 464 0.40 -27.12 -1.04
C VAL A 464 -0.16 -27.28 0.36
N GLY A 465 -0.61 -28.49 0.68
CA GLY A 465 -1.14 -28.87 1.99
C GLY A 465 -0.33 -29.95 2.68
N GLU A 466 -0.68 -30.26 3.93
CA GLU A 466 -0.05 -31.34 4.69
C GLU A 466 -0.34 -32.72 4.12
N ASP A 467 -1.51 -32.90 3.51
CA ASP A 467 -1.90 -34.09 2.76
C ASP A 467 -0.94 -34.42 1.61
N ASN A 468 -0.09 -33.45 1.22
CA ASN A 468 0.91 -33.62 0.18
C ASN A 468 2.32 -33.90 0.71
N LEU A 469 2.54 -33.78 2.03
CA LEU A 469 3.81 -34.14 2.64
C LEU A 469 3.91 -35.66 2.62
N LYS A 470 4.86 -36.19 1.84
CA LYS A 470 5.25 -37.59 1.94
C LYS A 470 6.14 -37.73 3.17
N ASP A 471 5.86 -38.72 4.01
CA ASP A 471 6.66 -39.05 5.20
C ASP A 471 8.15 -39.23 4.89
#